data_AF-A0A7J4F877-F1
#
_entry.id   AF-A0A7J4F877-F1
#
_cell.length_a   1.000
_cell.length_b   1.000
_cell.length_c   1.000
_cell.angle_alpha   90.00
_cell.angle_beta   90.00
_cell.angle_gamma   90.00
#
_symmetry.space_group_name_H-M   'P 1'
#
loop_
_entity.id
_entity.type
_entity.pdbx_description
1 polymer ?
#
loop_
_entity_poly.entity_id
_entity_poly.type
_entity_poly.pdbx_seq_one_letter_code
_entity_poly.pdbx_strand_id
1 'polypeptide(L)'
;MVSIVDKRRMAVERIEYSRELIEGFRRKGVVLPSSLRLLKDAERELSGKNYDKALVISKNAQSDAKKRYREFLRSQDLLKKIDAIKRTAPPEVVESIERALKESKGYLTSGQYGKFNRVAENLIQELRSD
;
A
#
# COMPACT_ATOMS: atom_id res chain seq x y z
N MET A 1 -32.99 14.55 -8.56
CA MET A 1 -32.21 15.13 -7.45
C MET A 1 -32.06 14.05 -6.39
N VAL A 2 -30.85 13.68 -5.97
CA VAL A 2 -30.65 12.61 -4.97
C VAL A 2 -31.02 13.15 -3.59
N SER A 3 -31.85 12.42 -2.83
CA SER A 3 -32.30 12.87 -1.51
C SER A 3 -31.16 12.87 -0.49
N ILE A 4 -31.29 13.68 0.57
CA ILE A 4 -30.29 13.70 1.65
C ILE A 4 -30.19 12.35 2.38
N VAL A 5 -31.31 11.62 2.46
CA VAL A 5 -31.38 10.27 3.01
C VAL A 5 -30.58 9.30 2.15
N ASP A 6 -30.70 9.39 0.82
CA ASP A 6 -29.91 8.59 -0.11
C ASP A 6 -28.41 8.91 -0.02
N LYS A 7 -28.04 10.20 0.05
CA LYS A 7 -26.64 10.61 0.21
C LYS A 7 -26.03 10.05 1.50
N ARG A 8 -26.77 10.11 2.62
CA ARG A 8 -26.33 9.53 3.89
C ARG A 8 -26.13 8.01 3.77
N ARG A 9 -27.10 7.29 3.21
CA ARG A 9 -27.02 5.84 3.01
C ARG A 9 -25.81 5.46 2.16
N MET A 10 -25.64 6.11 1.00
CA MET A 10 -24.51 5.87 0.11
C MET A 10 -23.16 6.12 0.80
N ALA A 11 -23.07 7.18 1.63
CA ALA A 11 -21.86 7.49 2.38
C ALA A 11 -21.52 6.40 3.41
N VAL A 12 -22.51 5.90 4.15
CA VAL A 12 -22.35 4.80 5.11
C VAL A 12 -21.86 3.54 4.41
N GLU A 13 -22.60 3.07 3.40
CA GLU A 13 -22.26 1.85 2.66
C GLU A 13 -20.84 1.93 2.06
N ARG A 14 -20.46 3.11 1.54
CA ARG A 14 -19.11 3.31 0.99
C ARG A 14 -18.03 3.27 2.06
N ILE A 15 -18.26 3.89 3.22
CA ILE A 15 -17.29 3.89 4.33
C ILE A 15 -17.11 2.45 4.84
N GLU A 16 -18.19 1.71 5.01
CA GLU A 16 -18.15 0.30 5.43
C GLU A 16 -17.37 -0.56 4.43
N TYR A 17 -17.70 -0.47 3.14
CA TYR A 17 -16.97 -1.18 2.09
C TYR A 17 -15.48 -0.78 2.04
N SER A 18 -15.16 0.50 2.27
CA SER A 18 -13.77 0.96 2.35
C SER A 18 -13.03 0.34 3.54
N ARG A 19 -13.69 0.27 4.70
CA ARG A 19 -13.16 -0.30 5.93
C ARG A 19 -12.85 -1.77 5.75
N GLU A 20 -13.79 -2.54 5.23
CA GLU A 20 -13.61 -3.97 4.96
C GLU A 20 -12.44 -4.24 4.01
N LEU A 21 -12.34 -3.47 2.93
CA LEU A 21 -11.24 -3.57 1.97
C LEU A 21 -9.88 -3.29 2.63
N ILE A 22 -9.77 -2.19 3.39
CA ILE A 22 -8.54 -1.79 4.08
C ILE A 22 -8.13 -2.85 5.10
N GLU A 23 -9.06 -3.34 5.91
CA GLU A 23 -8.78 -4.41 6.88
C GLU A 23 -8.43 -5.73 6.20
N GLY A 24 -9.03 -6.03 5.04
CA GLY A 24 -8.64 -7.16 4.21
C GLY A 24 -7.18 -7.09 3.76
N PHE A 25 -6.70 -5.92 3.33
CA PHE A 25 -5.29 -5.72 2.97
C PHE A 25 -4.36 -5.74 4.19
N ARG A 26 -4.76 -5.15 5.33
CA ARG A 26 -3.96 -5.20 6.56
C ARG A 26 -3.75 -6.63 7.05
N ARG A 27 -4.77 -7.48 6.98
CA ARG A 27 -4.67 -8.92 7.30
C ARG A 27 -3.67 -9.66 6.41
N LYS A 28 -3.39 -9.14 5.21
CA LYS A 28 -2.34 -9.64 4.30
C LYS A 28 -0.96 -9.02 4.55
N GLY A 29 -0.79 -8.25 5.64
CA GLY A 29 0.47 -7.62 6.03
C GLY A 29 0.74 -6.25 5.40
N VAL A 30 -0.24 -5.63 4.74
CA VAL A 30 -0.07 -4.32 4.08
C VAL A 30 -0.18 -3.20 5.11
N VAL A 31 0.80 -2.29 5.10
CA VAL A 31 0.85 -1.08 5.93
C VAL A 31 0.16 0.07 5.20
N LEU A 32 -0.94 0.58 5.77
CA LEU A 32 -1.87 1.52 5.12
C LEU A 32 -2.17 2.80 5.95
N PRO A 33 -1.15 3.54 6.44
CA PRO A 33 -1.37 4.67 7.35
C PRO A 33 -2.20 5.80 6.72
N SER A 34 -1.99 6.09 5.43
CA SER A 34 -2.74 7.14 4.73
C SER A 34 -4.19 6.75 4.49
N SER A 35 -4.45 5.51 4.08
CA SER A 35 -5.82 5.00 3.86
C SER A 35 -6.62 5.00 5.16
N LEU A 36 -6.00 4.61 6.29
CA LEU A 36 -6.63 4.64 7.61
C LEU A 36 -6.96 6.06 8.08
N ARG A 37 -6.07 7.03 7.83
CA ARG A 37 -6.35 8.44 8.12
C ARG A 37 -7.53 8.95 7.29
N LEU A 38 -7.53 8.70 5.98
CA LEU A 38 -8.64 9.08 5.09
C LEU A 38 -9.96 8.45 5.55
N LEU A 39 -9.95 7.20 5.99
CA LEU A 39 -11.16 6.55 6.50
C LEU A 39 -11.71 7.26 7.75
N LYS A 40 -10.83 7.62 8.71
CA LYS A 40 -11.21 8.42 9.88
C LYS A 40 -11.75 9.80 9.49
N ASP A 41 -11.14 10.44 8.50
CA ASP A 41 -11.58 11.73 7.98
C ASP A 41 -13.00 11.61 7.37
N ALA A 42 -13.27 10.54 6.61
CA ALA A 42 -14.59 10.28 6.05
C ALA A 42 -15.66 10.04 7.13
N GLU A 43 -15.33 9.31 8.20
CA GLU A 43 -16.22 9.09 9.35
C GLU A 43 -16.56 10.40 10.08
N ARG A 44 -15.59 11.31 10.22
CA ARG A 44 -15.83 12.65 10.78
C ARG A 44 -16.77 13.48 9.90
N GLU A 45 -16.57 13.48 8.59
CA GLU A 45 -17.46 14.18 7.65
C GLU A 45 -18.88 13.59 7.65
N LEU A 46 -19.01 12.26 7.72
CA LEU A 46 -20.30 11.59 7.85
C LEU A 46 -21.04 12.05 9.12
N SER A 47 -20.32 12.11 10.25
CA SER A 47 -20.85 12.57 11.53
C SER A 47 -21.26 14.05 11.50
N GLY A 48 -20.48 14.87 10.78
CA GLY A 48 -20.80 16.27 10.48
C GLY A 48 -21.91 16.47 9.44
N LYS A 49 -22.57 15.40 8.98
CA LYS A 49 -23.62 15.41 7.94
C LYS A 49 -23.15 15.91 6.56
N ASN A 50 -21.84 15.94 6.33
CA ASN A 50 -21.21 16.32 5.05
C ASN A 50 -21.09 15.10 4.12
N TYR A 51 -22.23 14.54 3.71
CA TYR A 51 -22.30 13.23 3.05
C TYR A 51 -21.53 13.15 1.72
N ASP A 52 -21.60 14.19 0.89
CA ASP A 52 -20.88 14.23 -0.39
C ASP A 52 -19.35 14.20 -0.17
N LYS A 53 -18.87 14.91 0.85
CA LYS A 53 -17.45 14.93 1.21
C LYS A 53 -17.00 13.59 1.81
N ALA A 54 -17.81 13.00 2.68
CA ALA A 54 -17.58 11.66 3.22
C ALA A 54 -17.46 10.59 2.11
N LEU A 55 -18.32 10.68 1.08
CA LEU A 55 -18.26 9.84 -0.12
C LEU A 55 -16.96 10.01 -0.91
N VAL A 56 -16.50 11.25 -1.12
CA VAL A 56 -15.26 11.52 -1.85
C VAL A 56 -14.05 11.01 -1.06
N ILE A 57 -13.97 11.30 0.24
CA ILE A 57 -12.83 10.89 1.06
C ILE A 57 -12.75 9.37 1.18
N SER A 58 -13.89 8.68 1.36
CA SER A 58 -13.90 7.20 1.41
C SER A 58 -13.44 6.57 0.08
N LYS A 59 -13.84 7.12 -1.08
CA LYS A 59 -13.29 6.69 -2.39
C LYS A 59 -11.78 6.89 -2.47
N ASN A 60 -11.26 8.00 -1.95
CA ASN A 60 -9.83 8.26 -1.92
C ASN A 60 -9.09 7.26 -1.02
N ALA A 61 -9.66 6.91 0.13
CA ALA A 61 -9.14 5.87 1.02
C ALA A 61 -9.01 4.51 0.29
N GLN A 62 -10.04 4.12 -0.48
CA GLN A 62 -10.00 2.90 -1.30
C GLN A 62 -8.93 2.94 -2.38
N SER A 63 -8.82 4.06 -3.10
CA SER A 63 -7.85 4.22 -4.17
C SER A 63 -6.42 4.12 -3.67
N ASP A 64 -6.12 4.80 -2.55
CA ASP A 64 -4.82 4.71 -1.86
C ASP A 64 -4.54 3.27 -1.41
N ALA A 65 -5.50 2.61 -0.74
CA ALA A 65 -5.34 1.24 -0.28
C ALA A 65 -5.05 0.25 -1.42
N LYS A 66 -5.78 0.34 -2.54
CA LYS A 66 -5.56 -0.49 -3.73
C LYS A 66 -4.20 -0.22 -4.37
N LYS A 67 -3.77 1.05 -4.44
CA LYS A 67 -2.43 1.40 -4.93
C LYS A 67 -1.35 0.76 -4.06
N ARG A 68 -1.43 0.91 -2.74
CA ARG A 68 -0.46 0.35 -1.80
C ARG A 68 -0.44 -1.17 -1.83
N TYR A 69 -1.59 -1.82 -1.95
CA TYR A 69 -1.63 -3.27 -2.09
C TYR A 69 -0.92 -3.75 -3.37
N ARG A 70 -1.13 -3.08 -4.51
CA ARG A 70 -0.40 -3.40 -5.74
C ARG A 70 1.11 -3.21 -5.60
N GLU A 71 1.53 -2.10 -4.97
CA GLU A 71 2.96 -1.85 -4.71
C GLU A 71 3.55 -2.91 -3.79
N PHE A 72 2.83 -3.33 -2.74
CA PHE A 72 3.23 -4.40 -1.83
C PHE A 72 3.40 -5.74 -2.55
N LEU A 73 2.43 -6.14 -3.40
CA LEU A 73 2.54 -7.38 -4.18
C LEU A 73 3.77 -7.35 -5.09
N ARG A 74 4.07 -6.19 -5.70
CA ARG A 74 5.30 -6.01 -6.48
C ARG A 74 6.55 -6.10 -5.60
N SER A 75 6.54 -5.56 -4.38
CA SER A 75 7.65 -5.74 -3.44
C SER A 75 7.90 -7.22 -3.13
N GLN A 76 6.84 -8.01 -2.95
CA GLN A 76 6.95 -9.46 -2.72
C GLN A 76 7.54 -10.20 -3.92
N ASP A 77 7.13 -9.84 -5.14
CA ASP A 77 7.69 -10.42 -6.37
C ASP A 77 9.19 -10.09 -6.54
N LEU A 78 9.57 -8.84 -6.29
CA LEU A 78 10.97 -8.40 -6.37
C LEU A 78 11.84 -9.11 -5.34
N LEU A 79 11.35 -9.28 -4.10
CA LEU A 79 12.06 -10.05 -3.08
C LEU A 79 12.30 -11.50 -3.51
N LYS A 80 11.30 -12.17 -4.09
CA LYS A 80 11.46 -13.53 -4.63
C LYS A 80 12.52 -13.61 -5.73
N LYS A 81 12.56 -12.61 -6.61
CA LYS A 81 13.58 -12.52 -7.68
C LYS A 81 14.98 -12.34 -7.09
N ILE A 82 15.13 -11.47 -6.10
CA ILE A 82 16.41 -11.26 -5.41
C ILE A 82 16.84 -12.53 -4.69
N ASP A 83 15.94 -13.20 -3.98
CA ASP A 83 16.25 -14.47 -3.30
C ASP A 83 16.69 -15.56 -4.29
N ALA A 84 16.13 -15.60 -5.50
CA ALA A 84 16.58 -16.50 -6.55
C ALA A 84 18.02 -16.18 -7.01
N ILE A 85 18.35 -14.90 -7.20
CA ILE A 85 19.71 -14.46 -7.55
C ILE A 85 20.70 -14.81 -6.44
N LYS A 86 20.35 -14.53 -5.17
CA LYS A 86 21.21 -14.82 -4.01
C LYS A 86 21.64 -16.29 -3.94
N ARG A 87 20.80 -17.23 -4.37
CA ARG A 87 21.12 -18.68 -4.31
C ARG A 87 22.22 -19.11 -5.28
N THR A 88 22.46 -18.34 -6.33
CA THR A 88 23.45 -18.66 -7.37
C THR A 88 24.60 -17.67 -7.40
N ALA A 89 24.53 -16.61 -6.61
CA ALA A 89 25.53 -15.54 -6.58
C ALA A 89 26.74 -15.91 -5.70
N PRO A 90 27.94 -15.40 -6.03
CA PRO A 90 29.11 -15.46 -5.15
C PRO A 90 28.86 -14.78 -3.79
N PRO A 91 29.54 -15.18 -2.71
CA PRO A 91 29.37 -14.61 -1.37
C PRO A 91 29.49 -13.08 -1.31
N GLU A 92 30.39 -12.49 -2.08
CA GLU A 92 30.64 -11.04 -2.13
C GLU A 92 29.41 -10.29 -2.69
N VAL A 93 28.76 -10.86 -3.70
CA VAL A 93 27.54 -10.32 -4.31
C VAL A 93 26.37 -10.46 -3.34
N VAL A 94 26.28 -11.59 -2.64
CA VAL A 94 25.25 -11.81 -1.60
C VAL A 94 25.36 -10.75 -0.50
N GLU A 95 26.57 -10.41 -0.05
CA GLU A 95 26.78 -9.38 0.97
C GLU A 95 26.32 -7.99 0.49
N SER A 96 26.66 -7.61 -0.75
CA SER A 96 26.19 -6.36 -1.37
C SER A 96 24.66 -6.29 -1.46
N ILE A 97 24.01 -7.39 -1.86
CA ILE A 97 22.54 -7.49 -1.91
C ILE A 97 21.94 -7.27 -0.52
N GLU A 98 22.46 -7.93 0.51
CA GLU A 98 21.94 -7.83 1.87
C GLU A 98 22.10 -6.42 2.44
N ARG A 99 23.22 -5.76 2.15
CA ARG A 99 23.46 -4.37 2.52
C ARG A 99 22.42 -3.42 1.91
N ALA A 100 22.19 -3.51 0.60
CA ALA A 100 21.19 -2.71 -0.10
C ALA A 100 19.76 -2.96 0.41
N LEU A 101 19.41 -4.21 0.71
CA LEU A 101 18.10 -4.55 1.27
C LEU A 101 17.93 -4.07 2.72
N LYS A 102 19.00 -4.10 3.53
CA LYS A 102 18.96 -3.62 4.91
C LYS A 102 18.60 -2.14 4.98
N GLU A 103 19.20 -1.32 4.11
CA GLU A 103 18.94 0.11 4.04
C GLU A 103 17.51 0.43 3.59
N SER A 104 16.94 -0.39 2.70
CA SER A 104 15.59 -0.18 2.16
C SER A 104 14.46 -0.82 2.98
N LYS A 105 14.77 -1.64 3.99
CA LYS A 105 13.77 -2.35 4.81
C LYS A 105 12.79 -1.41 5.53
N GLY A 106 13.24 -0.21 5.89
CA GLY A 106 12.39 0.83 6.50
C GLY A 106 11.23 1.29 5.60
N TYR A 107 11.34 1.13 4.28
CA TYR A 107 10.26 1.43 3.35
C TYR A 107 9.13 0.40 3.40
N LEU A 108 9.44 -0.87 3.65
CA LEU A 108 8.43 -1.92 3.78
C LEU A 108 7.59 -1.72 5.06
N THR A 109 8.26 -1.42 6.17
CA THR A 109 7.61 -1.25 7.48
C THR A 109 6.80 0.04 7.58
N SER A 110 7.19 1.08 6.84
CA SER A 110 6.46 2.37 6.77
C SER A 110 5.37 2.40 5.69
N GLY A 111 5.22 1.34 4.88
CA GLY A 111 4.27 1.29 3.76
C GLY A 111 4.70 2.13 2.54
N GLN A 112 5.97 2.53 2.47
CA GLN A 112 6.57 3.21 1.32
C GLN A 112 7.03 2.21 0.23
N TYR A 113 6.17 1.25 -0.12
CA TYR A 113 6.46 0.17 -1.07
C TYR A 113 7.01 0.66 -2.43
N GLY A 114 6.47 1.76 -2.97
CA GLY A 114 6.99 2.34 -4.21
C GLY A 114 8.44 2.87 -4.13
N LYS A 115 8.98 3.16 -2.95
CA LYS A 115 10.42 3.46 -2.78
C LYS A 115 11.23 2.19 -2.71
N PHE A 116 10.76 1.19 -1.96
CA PHE A 116 11.39 -0.14 -1.91
C PHE A 116 11.50 -0.74 -3.32
N ASN A 117 10.42 -0.72 -4.09
CA ASN A 117 10.39 -1.30 -5.44
C ASN A 117 11.45 -0.69 -6.36
N ARG A 118 11.69 0.63 -6.27
CA ARG A 118 12.75 1.30 -7.03
C ARG A 118 14.14 0.81 -6.65
N VAL A 119 14.43 0.69 -5.36
CA VAL A 119 15.72 0.17 -4.89
C VAL A 119 15.92 -1.27 -5.35
N ALA A 120 14.92 -2.13 -5.17
CA ALA A 120 14.99 -3.52 -5.56
C ALA A 120 15.11 -3.72 -7.08
N GLU A 121 14.45 -2.89 -7.88
CA GLU A 121 14.57 -2.91 -9.35
C GLU A 121 15.96 -2.50 -9.83
N ASN A 122 16.50 -1.41 -9.28
CA ASN A 122 17.86 -0.97 -9.61
C ASN A 122 18.88 -2.05 -9.26
N LEU A 123 18.76 -2.66 -8.07
CA LEU A 123 19.62 -3.76 -7.64
C LEU A 123 19.57 -4.94 -8.62
N ILE A 124 18.37 -5.35 -9.04
CA ILE A 124 18.23 -6.45 -10.02
C ILE A 124 18.84 -6.08 -11.38
N GLN A 125 18.77 -4.81 -11.80
CA GLN A 125 19.36 -4.35 -13.06
C GLN A 125 20.88 -4.36 -13.00
N GLU A 126 21.47 -3.88 -11.90
CA GLU A 126 22.91 -3.91 -11.66
C GLU A 126 23.43 -5.36 -11.72
N LEU A 127 22.78 -6.28 -11.01
CA LEU A 127 23.15 -7.70 -10.96
C LEU A 127 23.01 -8.48 -12.29
N ARG A 128 22.37 -7.90 -13.30
CA ARG A 128 22.21 -8.49 -14.64
C ARG A 128 23.18 -7.91 -15.66
N SER A 129 23.81 -6.79 -15.33
CA SER A 129 24.72 -6.06 -16.23
C SER A 129 26.18 -6.49 -16.06
N ASP A 130 26.46 -7.26 -14.99
CA ASP A 130 27.72 -7.95 -14.69
C ASP A 130 27.64 -9.44 -15.07
#